data_AF-A0A950KS57-F1
#
_entry.id   AF-A0A950KS57-F1
#
_cell.length_a   1.000
_cell.length_b   1.000
_cell.length_c   1.000
_cell.angle_alpha   90.00
_cell.angle_beta   90.00
_cell.angle_gamma   90.00
#
_symmetry.space_group_name_H-M   'P 1'
#
loop_
_entity.id
_entity.type
_entity.pdbx_description
1 polymer ?
#
loop_
_entity_poly.entity_id
_entity_poly.type
_entity_poly.pdbx_seq_one_letter_code
_entity_poly.pdbx_strand_id
1 'polypeptide(L)'
;MRPIEVRAAAADALPRVAAVLADAFINDPVYTWLLPGSLRLQARLRTMFAAEMGQYVLPNGGTAWTTSGCDGAVIELPPGAWEMPKSFTGNEALSWVR
;
A
#
# COMPACT_ATOMS: atom_id res chain seq x y z
N MET A 1 -7.53 8.50 -25.88
CA MET A 1 -6.73 8.45 -24.64
C MET A 1 -5.26 8.42 -25.01
N ARG A 2 -4.40 9.19 -24.35
CA ARG A 2 -2.95 9.01 -24.49
C ARG A 2 -2.54 7.71 -23.78
N PRO A 3 -1.55 6.95 -24.30
CA PRO A 3 -1.02 5.80 -23.58
C PRO A 3 -0.48 6.22 -22.21
N ILE A 4 -0.77 5.43 -21.18
CA ILE A 4 -0.24 5.63 -19.83
C ILE A 4 1.03 4.79 -19.72
N GLU A 5 2.15 5.44 -19.44
CA GLU A 5 3.41 4.78 -19.14
C GLU A 5 3.42 4.31 -17.68
N VAL A 6 3.70 3.02 -17.46
CA VAL A 6 3.81 2.39 -16.14
C VAL A 6 5.26 1.99 -15.92
N ARG A 7 5.78 2.30 -14.73
CA ARG A 7 7.16 2.03 -14.32
C ARG A 7 7.22 1.59 -12.88
N ALA A 8 8.30 0.91 -12.49
CA ALA A 8 8.56 0.66 -11.09
C ALA A 8 8.71 2.00 -10.34
N ALA A 9 8.10 2.09 -9.17
CA ALA A 9 8.23 3.23 -8.28
C ALA A 9 9.64 3.26 -7.69
N ALA A 10 10.30 4.41 -7.79
CA ALA A 10 11.54 4.66 -7.06
C ALA A 10 11.24 4.80 -5.56
N ALA A 11 12.25 4.57 -4.72
CA ALA A 11 12.09 4.58 -3.26
C ALA A 11 11.55 5.92 -2.72
N ASP A 12 11.94 7.04 -3.34
CA ASP A 12 11.47 8.40 -3.01
C ASP A 12 10.00 8.65 -3.43
N ALA A 13 9.47 7.87 -4.37
CA ALA A 13 8.09 7.96 -4.82
C ALA A 13 7.12 7.18 -3.92
N LEU A 14 7.60 6.27 -3.06
CA LEU A 14 6.74 5.42 -2.23
C LEU A 14 5.76 6.19 -1.33
N PRO A 15 6.12 7.31 -0.67
CA PRO A 15 5.16 8.10 0.10
C PRO A 15 4.01 8.65 -0.77
N ARG A 16 4.31 9.02 -2.02
CA ARG A 16 3.30 9.51 -2.97
C ARG A 16 2.42 8.38 -3.50
N VAL A 17 3.01 7.20 -3.76
CA VAL A 17 2.27 5.99 -4.12
C VAL A 17 1.28 5.61 -3.02
N ALA A 18 1.70 5.62 -1.75
CA ALA A 18 0.83 5.35 -0.62
C ALA A 18 -0.32 6.38 -0.50
N ALA A 19 -0.04 7.65 -0.80
CA ALA A 19 -1.06 8.69 -0.85
C ALA A 19 -2.12 8.43 -1.92
N VAL A 20 -1.71 8.07 -3.13
CA VAL A 20 -2.64 7.77 -4.23
C VAL A 20 -3.48 6.53 -3.95
N LEU A 21 -2.89 5.47 -3.41
CA LEU A 21 -3.66 4.27 -3.03
C LEU A 21 -4.68 4.61 -1.93
N ALA A 22 -4.28 5.37 -0.92
CA ALA A 22 -5.21 5.80 0.14
C ALA A 22 -6.37 6.64 -0.39
N ASP A 23 -6.09 7.54 -1.34
CA ASP A 23 -7.11 8.38 -1.97
C ASP A 23 -8.05 7.54 -2.85
N ALA A 24 -7.53 6.53 -3.56
CA ALA A 24 -8.33 5.61 -4.37
C ALA A 24 -9.25 4.72 -3.53
N PHE A 25 -8.80 4.30 -2.35
CA PHE A 25 -9.50 3.32 -1.50
C PHE A 25 -10.27 3.93 -0.33
N ILE A 26 -10.32 5.26 -0.19
CA ILE A 26 -10.96 5.93 0.97
C ILE A 26 -12.44 5.58 1.17
N ASN A 27 -13.15 5.28 0.07
CA ASN A 27 -14.57 4.92 0.07
C ASN A 27 -14.80 3.42 -0.20
N ASP A 28 -13.75 2.60 -0.20
CA ASP A 28 -13.86 1.18 -0.48
C ASP A 28 -14.56 0.46 0.70
N PRO A 29 -15.59 -0.38 0.45
CA PRO A 29 -16.31 -1.11 1.49
C PRO A 29 -15.40 -1.97 2.37
N VAL A 30 -14.34 -2.58 1.83
CA VAL A 30 -13.41 -3.42 2.57
C VAL A 30 -12.66 -2.59 3.61
N TYR A 31 -12.12 -1.45 3.20
CA TYR A 31 -11.33 -0.60 4.10
C TYR A 31 -12.19 0.18 5.10
N THR A 32 -13.40 0.57 4.71
CA THR A 32 -14.36 1.21 5.63
C THR A 32 -14.93 0.22 6.64
N TRP A 33 -15.06 -1.06 6.30
CA TRP A 33 -15.38 -2.13 7.26
C TRP A 33 -14.19 -2.47 8.17
N LEU A 34 -12.97 -2.54 7.63
CA LEU A 34 -11.76 -2.87 8.39
C LEU A 34 -11.39 -1.78 9.41
N LEU A 35 -11.66 -0.51 9.09
CA LEU A 35 -11.30 0.65 9.89
C LEU A 35 -12.52 1.54 10.21
N PRO A 36 -13.54 0.99 10.92
CA PRO A 36 -14.84 1.65 11.06
C PRO A 36 -14.75 2.96 11.85
N GLY A 37 -15.52 3.96 11.43
CA GLY A 37 -15.72 5.22 12.18
C GLY A 37 -14.50 6.13 12.32
N SER A 38 -13.45 5.92 11.52
CA SER A 38 -12.22 6.69 11.67
C SER A 38 -12.31 8.07 10.99
N LEU A 39 -12.39 9.14 11.81
CA LEU A 39 -12.22 10.53 11.34
C LEU A 39 -10.85 10.80 10.67
N ARG A 40 -9.93 9.83 10.75
CA ARG A 40 -8.59 9.88 10.16
C ARG A 40 -8.35 8.73 9.18
N LEU A 41 -9.40 8.16 8.60
CA LEU A 41 -9.32 6.98 7.73
C LEU A 41 -8.28 7.16 6.61
N GLN A 42 -8.29 8.31 5.92
CA GLN A 42 -7.32 8.61 4.87
C GLN A 42 -5.88 8.56 5.37
N ALA A 43 -5.58 9.20 6.52
CA ALA A 43 -4.25 9.17 7.10
C ALA A 43 -3.82 7.74 7.50
N ARG A 44 -4.76 6.94 8.02
CA ARG A 44 -4.50 5.54 8.37
C ARG A 44 -4.24 4.68 7.14
N LEU A 45 -4.99 4.87 6.06
CA LEU A 45 -4.76 4.17 4.80
C LEU A 45 -3.41 4.52 4.19
N ARG A 46 -3.00 5.80 4.26
CA ARG A 46 -1.66 6.22 3.82
C ARG A 46 -0.56 5.50 4.61
N THR A 47 -0.67 5.47 5.93
CA THR A 47 0.27 4.74 6.79
C THR A 47 0.26 3.25 6.49
N MET A 48 -0.92 2.65 6.31
CA MET A 48 -1.08 1.22 6.01
C MET A 48 -0.41 0.85 4.69
N PHE A 49 -0.69 1.56 3.58
CA PHE A 49 -0.07 1.27 2.29
C PHE A 49 1.43 1.52 2.28
N ALA A 50 1.92 2.55 2.98
CA ALA A 50 3.35 2.78 3.12
C ALA A 50 4.03 1.63 3.89
N ALA A 51 3.40 1.15 4.97
CA ALA A 51 3.90 0.02 5.75
C ALA A 51 3.84 -1.29 4.94
N GLU A 52 2.73 -1.57 4.26
CA GLU A 52 2.58 -2.74 3.41
C GLU A 52 3.66 -2.82 2.33
N MET A 53 3.91 -1.70 1.62
CA MET A 53 4.98 -1.66 0.62
C MET A 53 6.36 -1.86 1.24
N GLY A 54 6.69 -1.05 2.26
CA GLY A 54 8.04 -1.01 2.82
C GLY A 54 8.42 -2.23 3.64
N GLN A 55 7.46 -2.86 4.31
CA GLN A 55 7.71 -3.95 5.25
C GLN A 55 7.35 -5.33 4.68
N TYR A 56 6.43 -5.40 3.71
CA TYR A 56 5.98 -6.67 3.16
C TYR A 56 6.28 -6.82 1.67
N VAL A 57 5.76 -5.93 0.82
CA VAL A 57 5.87 -6.10 -0.63
C VAL A 57 7.32 -6.07 -1.09
N LEU A 58 8.06 -4.99 -0.82
CA LEU A 58 9.42 -4.83 -1.32
C LEU A 58 10.40 -5.84 -0.71
N PRO A 59 10.37 -6.14 0.61
CA PRO A 59 11.24 -7.17 1.20
C PRO A 59 10.99 -8.59 0.68
N ASN A 60 9.77 -8.90 0.22
CA ASN A 60 9.40 -10.22 -0.31
C ASN A 60 9.51 -10.30 -1.85
N GLY A 61 10.30 -9.41 -2.47
CA GLY A 61 10.56 -9.42 -3.91
C GLY A 61 9.39 -8.90 -4.76
N GLY A 62 8.39 -8.28 -4.12
CA GLY A 62 7.30 -7.58 -4.79
C GLY A 62 7.72 -6.23 -5.37
N THR A 63 6.84 -5.65 -6.18
CA THR A 63 7.09 -4.38 -6.87
C THR A 63 5.91 -3.43 -6.68
N ALA A 64 6.24 -2.16 -6.42
CA ALA A 64 5.30 -1.07 -6.54
C ALA A 64 5.44 -0.47 -7.95
N TRP A 65 4.36 -0.45 -8.72
CA TRP A 65 4.26 0.16 -10.03
C TRP A 65 3.50 1.46 -9.93
N THR A 66 3.89 2.44 -10.75
CA THR A 66 3.22 3.73 -10.80
C THR A 66 3.38 4.39 -12.18
N THR A 67 2.59 5.42 -12.42
CA THR A 67 2.68 6.24 -13.63
C THR A 67 3.80 7.28 -13.51
N SER A 68 4.13 7.98 -14.60
CA SER A 68 5.10 9.09 -14.56
C SER A 68 4.72 10.17 -13.54
N GLY A 69 3.43 10.52 -13.45
CA GLY A 69 2.89 11.50 -12.51
C GLY A 69 2.56 10.98 -11.12
N CYS A 70 2.77 9.68 -10.85
CA CYS A 70 2.27 8.99 -9.66
C CYS A 70 0.80 9.34 -9.37
N ASP A 71 -0.07 9.18 -10.36
CA ASP A 71 -1.53 9.37 -10.29
C ASP A 71 -2.30 8.04 -10.30
N GLY A 72 -1.61 6.94 -10.53
CA GLY A 72 -2.09 5.57 -10.38
C GLY A 72 -0.98 4.67 -9.85
N ALA A 73 -1.36 3.60 -9.17
CA ALA A 73 -0.41 2.67 -8.59
C ALA A 73 -0.98 1.25 -8.50
N VAL A 74 -0.08 0.28 -8.55
CA VAL A 74 -0.33 -1.13 -8.25
C VAL A 74 0.81 -1.62 -7.38
N ILE A 75 0.50 -2.42 -6.36
CA ILE A 75 1.48 -3.16 -5.59
C ILE A 75 1.25 -4.65 -5.86
N GLU A 76 2.30 -5.36 -6.19
CA GLU A 76 2.21 -6.79 -6.51
C GLU A 76 3.30 -7.58 -5.83
N LEU A 77 2.98 -8.82 -5.52
CA LEU A 77 3.90 -9.81 -4.99
C LEU A 77 4.20 -10.84 -6.08
N PRO A 78 5.41 -11.43 -6.10
CA PRO A 78 5.70 -12.52 -7.01
C PRO A 78 4.79 -13.73 -6.72
N PRO A 79 4.59 -14.62 -7.71
CA PRO A 79 3.80 -15.83 -7.51
C PRO A 79 4.28 -16.62 -6.27
N GLY A 80 3.32 -17.03 -5.44
CA GLY A 80 3.60 -17.79 -4.21
C GLY A 80 3.97 -16.96 -2.98
N ALA A 81 4.14 -15.64 -3.10
CA ALA A 81 4.43 -14.75 -1.97
C ALA A 81 3.19 -14.03 -1.41
N TRP A 82 1.98 -14.44 -1.80
CA TRP A 82 0.73 -13.84 -1.34
C TRP A 82 0.39 -14.21 0.12
N GLU A 83 0.85 -15.37 0.59
CA GLU A 83 0.65 -15.82 1.96
C GLU A 83 1.62 -15.09 2.89
N MET A 84 1.07 -14.31 3.82
CA MET A 84 1.89 -13.74 4.90
C MET A 84 2.54 -14.89 5.69
N PRO A 85 3.82 -14.78 6.07
CA PRO A 85 4.48 -15.77 6.90
C PRO A 85 3.63 -16.07 8.14
N LYS A 86 3.44 -17.35 8.47
CA LYS A 86 2.63 -17.76 9.64
C LYS A 86 3.17 -17.24 10.97
N SER A 87 4.41 -16.75 10.99
CA SER A 87 5.04 -16.06 12.13
C SER A 87 4.59 -14.61 12.30
N PHE A 88 3.99 -14.01 11.28
CA PHE A 88 3.44 -12.67 11.35
C PHE A 88 2.23 -12.68 12.29
N THR A 89 2.42 -12.13 13.48
CA THR A 89 1.34 -11.94 14.45
C THR A 89 0.95 -10.47 14.47
N GLY A 90 -0.35 -10.17 14.63
CA GLY A 90 -0.84 -8.79 14.72
C GLY A 90 -0.21 -7.96 15.87
N ASN A 91 0.55 -8.60 16.77
CA ASN A 91 1.35 -7.95 17.79
C ASN A 91 2.56 -7.20 17.24
N GLU A 92 3.19 -7.68 16.16
CA GLU A 92 4.23 -6.89 15.48
C GLU A 92 3.60 -5.64 14.86
N ALA A 93 2.37 -5.75 14.36
CA ALA A 93 1.61 -4.62 13.79
C ALA A 93 1.27 -3.50 14.77
N LEU A 94 1.15 -3.80 16.07
CA LEU A 94 0.94 -2.78 17.11
C LEU A 94 2.20 -1.94 17.40
N SER A 95 3.40 -2.49 17.17
CA SER A 95 4.65 -1.71 17.30
C SER A 95 4.80 -0.65 16.20
N TRP A 96 3.98 -0.73 15.13
CA TRP A 96 4.07 0.11 13.94
C TRP A 96 3.09 1.30 13.93
N VAL A 97 2.35 1.52 15.03
CA VAL A 97 1.39 2.64 15.19
C VAL A 97 1.94 3.75 16.13
N ARG A 98 3.16 3.61 16.66
CA ARG A 98 3.82 4.64 17.47
C ARG A 98 4.65 5.60 16.65
#